data_AF-A0A1I1M6D0-F1
#
_entry.id   AF-A0A1I1M6D0-F1
#
_cell.length_a   1.000
_cell.length_b   1.000
_cell.length_c   1.000
_cell.angle_alpha   90.00
_cell.angle_beta   90.00
_cell.angle_gamma   90.00
#
_symmetry.space_group_name_H-M   'P 1'
#
loop_
_entity.id
_entity.type
_entity.pdbx_description
1 polymer ?
#
loop_
_entity_poly.entity_id
_entity_poly.type
_entity_poly.pdbx_seq_one_letter_code
_entity_poly.pdbx_strand_id
1 'polypeptide(L)'
;MIFLVGTRDSNVKNGILSNEKCPECGNFNTLYFSIYKRYTHITTIPLFPVGKYVNVQCDKCQSLFDYDDLSSGAQEKLRNEKLESAVWMFSGSIIIFLAIIYSINVYIKNNNETAVLIKKPEVGDVYNLKFSNGYYSTMKIDKITTDSIFTTHNDFDAYLPYEVDDLDKNENYSDRKVSYSKKAIIKLYENNEIIKIRRAKYPLEIQKPEYKIPVTK
;
A
#
# COMPACT_ATOMS: atom_id res chain seq x y z
N MET A 1 -13.30 5.99 0.78
CA MET A 1 -13.08 4.97 -0.28
C MET A 1 -13.66 3.66 0.20
N ILE A 2 -14.47 2.96 -0.61
CA ILE A 2 -15.07 1.67 -0.24
C ILE A 2 -14.16 0.56 -0.78
N PHE A 3 -13.61 -0.26 0.10
CA PHE A 3 -12.88 -1.47 -0.25
C PHE A 3 -13.81 -2.68 -0.06
N LEU A 4 -14.16 -3.35 -1.16
CA LEU A 4 -14.98 -4.56 -1.11
C LEU A 4 -14.07 -5.78 -1.04
N VAL A 5 -14.16 -6.53 0.05
CA VAL A 5 -13.41 -7.79 0.22
C VAL A 5 -14.37 -8.94 -0.02
N GLY A 6 -13.98 -9.88 -0.87
CA GLY A 6 -14.80 -11.03 -1.20
C GLY A 6 -14.00 -12.18 -1.79
N THR A 7 -14.70 -13.27 -2.08
CA THR A 7 -14.15 -14.43 -2.79
C THR A 7 -14.78 -14.56 -4.16
N ARG A 8 -13.97 -14.92 -5.15
CA ARG A 8 -14.42 -15.18 -6.51
C ARG A 8 -13.86 -16.50 -7.00
N ASP A 9 -14.63 -17.17 -7.84
CA ASP A 9 -14.26 -18.44 -8.45
C ASP A 9 -13.78 -18.20 -9.89
N SER A 10 -12.69 -18.87 -10.27
CA SER A 10 -12.19 -18.91 -11.65
C SER A 10 -12.22 -20.35 -12.13
N ASN A 11 -12.81 -20.58 -13.30
CA ASN A 11 -12.66 -21.84 -13.99
C ASN A 11 -11.19 -22.00 -14.41
N VAL A 12 -10.61 -23.16 -14.15
CA VAL A 12 -9.18 -23.44 -14.40
C VAL A 12 -9.01 -24.54 -15.44
N LYS A 13 -9.89 -25.54 -15.43
CA LYS A 13 -9.79 -26.67 -16.35
C LYS A 13 -11.13 -27.36 -16.52
N ASN A 14 -11.44 -27.72 -17.77
CA ASN A 14 -12.59 -28.53 -18.12
C ASN A 14 -12.12 -29.77 -18.87
N GLY A 15 -12.88 -30.86 -18.78
CA GLY A 15 -12.57 -32.09 -19.50
C GLY A 15 -13.63 -33.16 -19.31
N ILE A 16 -13.36 -34.35 -19.85
CA ILE A 16 -14.20 -35.53 -19.73
C ILE A 16 -13.46 -36.59 -18.93
N LEU A 17 -14.16 -37.26 -18.01
CA LEU A 17 -13.64 -38.44 -17.33
C LEU A 17 -13.77 -39.66 -18.23
N SER A 18 -12.69 -39.99 -18.93
CA SER A 18 -12.60 -41.17 -19.79
C SER A 18 -12.52 -42.46 -18.96
N ASN A 19 -13.09 -43.54 -19.49
CA ASN A 19 -13.19 -44.87 -18.89
C ASN A 19 -13.87 -44.89 -17.51
N GLU A 20 -14.85 -44.00 -17.30
CA GLU A 20 -15.67 -43.96 -16.10
C GLU A 20 -17.15 -44.12 -16.46
N LYS A 21 -17.88 -44.83 -15.61
CA LYS A 21 -19.32 -45.07 -15.73
C LYS A 21 -20.07 -44.06 -14.87
N CYS A 22 -21.11 -43.43 -15.42
CA CYS A 22 -21.98 -42.57 -14.63
C CYS A 22 -22.69 -43.39 -13.53
N PRO A 23 -22.66 -42.96 -12.24
CA PRO A 23 -23.33 -43.65 -11.15
C PRO A 23 -24.85 -43.80 -11.35
N GLU A 24 -25.49 -42.79 -11.95
CA GLU A 24 -26.95 -42.74 -12.14
C GLU A 24 -27.41 -43.49 -13.40
N CYS A 25 -26.92 -43.11 -14.58
CA CYS A 25 -27.44 -43.66 -15.85
C CYS A 25 -26.61 -44.81 -16.43
N GLY A 26 -25.46 -45.10 -15.83
CA GLY A 26 -24.60 -46.20 -16.25
C GLY A 26 -23.91 -46.08 -17.61
N ASN A 27 -23.99 -44.91 -18.26
CA ASN A 27 -23.29 -44.66 -19.52
C ASN A 27 -21.80 -44.37 -19.28
N PHE A 28 -20.95 -44.86 -20.18
CA PHE A 28 -19.51 -44.61 -20.17
C PHE A 28 -19.15 -43.28 -20.84
N ASN A 29 -18.09 -42.61 -20.37
CA ASN A 29 -17.51 -41.41 -21.00
C ASN A 29 -18.50 -40.23 -21.16
N THR A 30 -19.43 -40.09 -20.22
CA THR A 30 -20.46 -39.03 -20.25
C THR A 30 -20.28 -37.98 -19.15
N LEU A 31 -19.29 -38.15 -18.27
CA LEU A 31 -19.02 -37.27 -17.14
C LEU A 31 -18.07 -36.15 -17.55
N TYR A 32 -18.59 -34.93 -17.62
CA TYR A 32 -17.82 -33.70 -17.83
C TYR A 32 -17.46 -33.08 -16.49
N PHE A 33 -16.20 -32.74 -16.30
CA PHE A 33 -15.72 -32.08 -15.09
C PHE A 33 -15.30 -30.64 -15.38
N SER A 34 -15.51 -29.76 -14.40
CA SER A 34 -15.06 -28.37 -14.39
C SER A 34 -14.38 -28.08 -13.06
N ILE A 35 -13.08 -27.81 -13.08
CA ILE A 35 -12.27 -27.48 -11.90
C ILE A 35 -12.23 -25.97 -11.72
N TYR A 36 -12.64 -25.51 -10.54
CA TYR A 36 -12.63 -24.12 -10.13
C TYR A 36 -11.59 -23.88 -9.03
N LYS A 37 -10.92 -22.73 -9.09
CA LYS A 37 -10.11 -22.20 -8.00
C LYS A 37 -10.78 -20.95 -7.43
N ARG A 38 -10.96 -20.93 -6.12
CA ARG A 38 -11.47 -19.80 -5.36
C ARG A 38 -10.31 -18.93 -4.90
N TYR A 39 -10.42 -17.62 -5.06
CA TYR A 39 -9.44 -16.66 -4.59
C TYR A 39 -10.11 -15.48 -3.91
N THR A 40 -9.40 -14.90 -2.94
CA THR A 40 -9.80 -13.66 -2.29
C THR A 40 -9.41 -12.49 -3.17
N HIS A 41 -10.26 -11.48 -3.27
CA HIS A 41 -9.96 -10.24 -3.98
C HIS A 41 -10.31 -9.02 -3.13
N ILE A 42 -9.61 -7.91 -3.39
CA ILE A 42 -10.00 -6.58 -2.92
C ILE A 42 -10.48 -5.81 -4.15
N THR A 43 -11.74 -5.41 -4.14
CA THR A 43 -12.48 -4.78 -5.25
C THR A 43 -12.45 -5.68 -6.49
N THR A 44 -11.43 -5.58 -7.33
CA THR A 44 -11.22 -6.41 -8.53
C THR A 44 -9.88 -7.13 -8.55
N ILE A 45 -8.97 -6.82 -7.62
CA ILE A 45 -7.59 -7.32 -7.65
C ILE A 45 -7.48 -8.61 -6.84
N PRO A 46 -7.07 -9.75 -7.45
CA PRO A 46 -6.82 -11.01 -6.76
C PRO A 46 -5.67 -10.89 -5.77
N LEU A 47 -5.85 -11.43 -4.57
CA LEU A 47 -4.82 -11.44 -3.53
C LEU A 47 -4.15 -12.80 -3.40
N PHE A 48 -4.92 -13.86 -3.17
CA PHE A 48 -4.41 -15.22 -2.99
C PHE A 48 -5.52 -16.26 -3.18
N PRO A 49 -5.18 -17.49 -3.64
CA PRO A 49 -6.12 -18.60 -3.69
C PRO A 49 -6.46 -19.08 -2.28
N VAL A 50 -7.72 -19.44 -2.05
CA VAL A 50 -8.22 -19.96 -0.76
C VAL A 50 -8.78 -21.37 -0.86
N GLY A 51 -9.08 -21.86 -2.06
CA GLY A 51 -9.62 -23.20 -2.22
C GLY A 51 -9.72 -23.63 -3.67
N LYS A 52 -10.04 -24.90 -3.86
CA LYS A 52 -10.41 -25.47 -5.16
C LYS A 52 -11.57 -26.43 -4.96
N TYR A 53 -12.41 -26.55 -5.97
CA TYR A 53 -13.48 -27.53 -6.01
C TYR A 53 -13.71 -27.96 -7.46
N VAL A 54 -14.41 -29.06 -7.65
CA VAL A 54 -14.73 -29.60 -8.97
C VAL A 54 -16.23 -29.85 -9.05
N ASN A 55 -16.82 -29.45 -10.16
CA ASN A 55 -18.20 -29.79 -10.49
C ASN A 55 -18.17 -30.87 -11.57
N VAL A 56 -18.88 -31.98 -11.37
CA VAL A 56 -19.01 -33.02 -12.40
C VAL A 56 -20.47 -33.14 -12.82
N GLN A 57 -20.71 -33.14 -14.13
CA GLN A 57 -22.05 -33.25 -14.72
C GLN A 57 -22.07 -34.35 -15.77
N CYS A 58 -23.10 -35.18 -15.77
CA CYS A 58 -23.33 -36.13 -16.86
C CYS A 58 -24.06 -35.46 -18.03
N ASP A 59 -23.54 -35.56 -19.24
CA ASP A 59 -24.18 -35.01 -20.44
C ASP A 59 -25.49 -35.74 -20.83
N LYS A 60 -25.62 -37.02 -20.46
CA LYS A 60 -26.80 -37.84 -20.80
C LYS A 60 -27.96 -37.68 -19.83
N CYS A 61 -27.73 -37.85 -18.53
CA CYS A 61 -28.78 -37.75 -17.52
C CYS A 61 -28.84 -36.40 -16.82
N GLN A 62 -27.89 -35.49 -17.10
CA GLN A 62 -27.82 -34.14 -16.52
C GLN A 62 -27.65 -34.11 -14.99
N SER A 63 -27.41 -35.26 -14.37
CA SER A 63 -27.10 -35.38 -12.94
C SER A 63 -25.78 -34.68 -12.61
N LEU A 64 -25.78 -33.95 -11.50
CA LEU A 64 -24.61 -33.31 -10.90
C LEU A 64 -24.05 -34.23 -9.82
N PHE A 65 -22.72 -34.30 -9.74
CA PHE A 65 -22.00 -35.09 -8.77
C PHE A 65 -20.93 -34.24 -8.11
N ASP A 66 -20.83 -34.35 -6.79
CA ASP A 66 -19.70 -33.81 -6.04
C ASP A 66 -18.50 -34.77 -6.14
N TYR A 67 -17.32 -34.29 -5.76
CA TYR A 67 -16.10 -35.10 -5.79
C TYR A 67 -16.24 -36.42 -5.01
N ASP A 68 -16.93 -36.37 -3.88
CA ASP A 68 -17.09 -37.50 -2.96
C ASP A 68 -18.09 -38.55 -3.48
N ASP A 69 -18.96 -38.19 -4.43
CA ASP A 69 -19.94 -39.10 -5.05
C ASP A 69 -19.32 -39.98 -6.17
N LEU A 70 -18.09 -39.67 -6.58
CA LEU A 70 -17.41 -40.33 -7.70
C LEU A 70 -16.75 -41.63 -7.28
N SER A 71 -16.53 -42.53 -8.26
CA SER A 71 -15.69 -43.71 -8.07
C SER A 71 -14.27 -43.33 -7.63
N SER A 72 -13.59 -44.21 -6.88
CA SER A 72 -12.20 -44.00 -6.48
C SER A 72 -11.26 -43.77 -7.67
N GLY A 73 -11.51 -44.45 -8.79
CA GLY A 73 -10.77 -44.26 -10.05
C GLY A 73 -10.96 -42.87 -10.67
N ALA A 74 -12.20 -42.37 -10.68
CA ALA A 74 -12.51 -41.01 -11.14
C ALA A 74 -11.87 -39.95 -10.22
N GLN A 75 -11.95 -40.14 -8.90
CA GLN A 75 -11.33 -39.26 -7.91
C GLN A 75 -9.80 -39.18 -8.07
N GLU A 76 -9.16 -40.30 -8.36
CA GLU A 76 -7.72 -40.36 -8.63
C GLU A 76 -7.33 -39.63 -9.92
N LYS A 77 -8.09 -39.83 -11.01
CA LYS A 77 -7.88 -39.10 -12.27
C LYS A 77 -7.96 -37.59 -12.06
N LEU A 78 -8.99 -37.12 -11.35
CA LEU A 78 -9.16 -35.70 -11.01
C LEU A 78 -8.05 -35.16 -10.10
N ARG A 79 -7.58 -35.97 -9.13
CA ARG A 79 -6.49 -35.58 -8.22
C ARG A 79 -5.17 -35.42 -8.97
N ASN A 80 -4.91 -36.29 -9.95
CA ASN A 80 -3.69 -36.30 -10.76
C ASN A 80 -3.76 -35.32 -11.94
N GLU A 81 -4.90 -34.64 -12.13
CA GLU A 81 -5.08 -33.70 -13.22
C GLU A 81 -4.14 -32.48 -13.05
N LYS A 82 -3.24 -32.28 -14.02
CA LYS A 82 -2.30 -31.16 -13.99
C LYS A 82 -3.06 -29.85 -14.19
N LEU A 83 -3.04 -29.01 -13.17
CA LEU A 83 -3.61 -27.66 -13.20
C LEU A 83 -2.54 -26.62 -13.53
N GLU A 84 -2.91 -25.63 -14.34
CA GLU A 84 -2.04 -24.49 -14.58
C GLU A 84 -1.77 -23.72 -13.28
N SER A 85 -0.57 -23.16 -13.21
CA SER A 85 -0.14 -22.36 -12.07
C SER A 85 -0.97 -21.07 -12.02
N ALA A 86 -1.65 -20.85 -10.90
CA ALA A 86 -2.53 -19.69 -10.71
C ALA A 86 -1.76 -18.47 -10.19
N VAL A 87 -0.58 -18.19 -10.77
CA VAL A 87 0.31 -17.09 -10.31
C VAL A 87 -0.39 -15.74 -10.36
N TRP A 88 -1.27 -15.55 -11.35
CA TRP A 88 -2.05 -14.31 -11.49
C TRP A 88 -2.94 -14.02 -10.26
N MET A 89 -3.35 -15.05 -9.51
CA MET A 89 -4.14 -14.88 -8.27
C MET A 89 -3.35 -14.21 -7.14
N PHE A 90 -2.02 -14.15 -7.25
CA PHE A 90 -1.14 -13.47 -6.30
C PHE A 90 -0.76 -12.04 -6.70
N SER A 91 -1.27 -11.54 -7.82
CA SER A 91 -0.91 -10.21 -8.35
C SER A 91 -1.07 -9.08 -7.33
N GLY A 92 -2.20 -9.04 -6.59
CA GLY A 92 -2.43 -8.04 -5.55
C GLY A 92 -1.51 -8.20 -4.35
N SER A 93 -1.21 -9.43 -3.93
CA SER A 93 -0.25 -9.68 -2.85
C SER A 93 1.16 -9.20 -3.21
N ILE A 94 1.59 -9.40 -4.46
CA ILE A 94 2.88 -8.91 -4.95
C ILE A 94 2.93 -7.38 -4.92
N ILE A 95 1.86 -6.71 -5.37
CA ILE A 95 1.77 -5.24 -5.34
C ILE A 95 1.85 -4.71 -3.91
N ILE A 96 1.12 -5.31 -2.98
CA ILE A 96 1.14 -4.94 -1.55
C ILE A 96 2.54 -5.14 -0.98
N PHE A 97 3.17 -6.28 -1.28
CA PHE A 97 4.52 -6.59 -0.81
C PHE A 97 5.56 -5.56 -1.30
N LEU A 98 5.50 -5.20 -2.59
CA LEU A 98 6.37 -4.17 -3.16
C LEU A 98 6.13 -2.79 -2.54
N ALA A 99 4.86 -2.42 -2.29
CA ALA A 99 4.51 -1.16 -1.64
C ALA A 99 5.04 -1.09 -0.20
N ILE A 100 4.99 -2.18 0.55
CA ILE A 100 5.55 -2.28 1.91
C ILE A 100 7.07 -2.10 1.86
N ILE A 101 7.77 -2.84 0.99
CA ILE A 101 9.22 -2.71 0.83
C ILE A 101 9.60 -1.28 0.48
N TYR A 102 8.92 -0.68 -0.49
CA TYR A 102 9.17 0.70 -0.90
C TYR A 102 8.99 1.68 0.27
N SER A 103 7.89 1.55 1.02
CA SER A 103 7.58 2.40 2.17
C SER A 103 8.65 2.30 3.27
N ILE A 104 9.13 1.09 3.57
CA ILE A 104 10.22 0.88 4.53
C ILE A 104 11.52 1.54 4.05
N ASN A 105 11.87 1.39 2.78
CA ASN A 105 13.08 2.00 2.22
C ASN A 105 13.03 3.53 2.28
N VAL A 106 11.88 4.13 1.94
CA VAL A 106 11.66 5.58 2.06
C VAL A 106 11.78 6.03 3.51
N TYR A 107 11.18 5.29 4.45
CA TYR A 107 11.26 5.60 5.88
C TYR A 107 12.71 5.59 6.39
N ILE A 108 13.47 4.53 6.09
CA ILE A 108 14.89 4.41 6.50
C ILE A 108 15.72 5.55 5.90
N LYS A 109 15.52 5.85 4.61
CA LYS A 109 16.23 6.93 3.93
C LYS A 109 15.98 8.28 4.61
N ASN A 110 14.73 8.62 4.88
CA ASN A 110 14.37 9.89 5.51
C ASN A 110 14.96 10.00 6.93
N ASN A 111 14.99 8.90 7.69
CA ASN A 111 15.58 8.90 9.02
C ASN A 111 17.10 9.12 8.97
N ASN A 112 17.78 8.47 8.03
CA ASN A 112 19.22 8.66 7.81
C ASN A 112 19.54 10.11 7.39
N GLU A 113 18.76 10.69 6.49
CA GLU A 113 18.91 12.10 6.09
C GLU A 113 18.71 13.04 7.30
N THR A 114 17.65 12.83 8.08
CA THR A 114 17.35 13.63 9.27
C THR A 114 18.49 13.54 10.31
N ALA A 115 19.04 12.35 10.54
CA ALA A 115 20.17 12.13 11.45
C ALA A 115 21.46 12.85 11.03
N VAL A 116 21.63 13.12 9.74
CA VAL A 116 22.74 13.93 9.20
C VAL A 116 22.42 15.41 9.32
N LEU A 117 21.21 15.83 8.93
CA LEU A 117 20.80 17.24 8.91
C LEU A 117 20.72 17.85 10.31
N ILE A 118 20.29 17.10 11.32
CA ILE A 118 20.22 17.57 12.71
C ILE A 118 21.60 18.00 13.26
N LYS A 119 22.68 17.37 12.80
CA LYS A 119 24.05 17.68 13.21
C LYS A 119 24.63 18.91 12.51
N LYS A 120 24.02 19.32 11.40
CA LYS A 120 24.45 20.42 10.53
C LYS A 120 23.25 21.27 10.12
N PRO A 121 22.62 21.99 11.06
CA PRO A 121 21.48 22.85 10.76
C PRO A 121 21.87 23.98 9.82
N GLU A 122 20.98 24.36 8.91
CA GLU A 122 21.15 25.49 7.98
C GLU A 122 19.91 26.40 8.01
N VAL A 123 20.11 27.66 7.66
CA VAL A 123 19.01 28.63 7.54
C VAL A 123 18.08 28.20 6.41
N GLY A 124 16.78 28.22 6.69
CA GLY A 124 15.73 27.76 5.78
C GLY A 124 15.39 26.27 5.90
N ASP A 125 16.03 25.51 6.78
CA ASP A 125 15.55 24.17 7.11
C ASP A 125 14.17 24.23 7.77
N VAL A 126 13.32 23.25 7.44
CA VAL A 126 12.00 23.04 8.03
C VAL A 126 12.00 21.74 8.82
N TYR A 127 11.64 21.83 10.08
CA TYR A 127 11.67 20.73 11.04
C TYR A 127 10.23 20.33 11.35
N ASN A 128 9.90 19.06 11.13
CA ASN A 128 8.60 18.51 11.51
C ASN A 128 8.67 18.08 12.97
N LEU A 129 7.75 18.64 13.76
CA LEU A 129 7.64 18.47 15.19
C LEU A 129 6.52 17.50 15.54
N LYS A 130 6.73 16.71 16.60
CA LYS A 130 5.72 15.90 17.27
C LYS A 130 5.56 16.41 18.70
N PHE A 131 4.35 16.80 19.05
CA PHE A 131 4.03 17.26 20.39
C PHE A 131 3.53 16.12 21.28
N SER A 132 3.63 16.32 22.60
CA SER A 132 3.18 15.35 23.61
C SER A 132 1.67 15.09 23.60
N ASN A 133 0.88 16.05 23.11
CA ASN A 133 -0.57 15.93 22.92
C ASN A 133 -0.96 15.07 21.70
N GLY A 134 0.01 14.53 20.95
CA GLY A 134 -0.23 13.69 19.78
C GLY A 134 -0.39 14.43 18.46
N TYR A 135 -0.39 15.76 18.48
CA TYR A 135 -0.40 16.59 17.28
C TYR A 135 1.01 16.84 16.76
N TYR A 136 1.06 17.33 15.53
CA TYR A 136 2.29 17.60 14.81
C TYR A 136 2.26 19.00 14.21
N SER A 137 3.43 19.59 13.98
CA SER A 137 3.55 20.93 13.40
C SER A 137 4.90 21.10 12.71
N THR A 138 5.19 22.27 12.17
CA THR A 138 6.50 22.60 11.61
C THR A 138 7.15 23.78 12.33
N MET A 139 8.47 23.84 12.32
CA MET A 139 9.22 25.06 12.61
C MET A 139 10.28 25.27 11.54
N LYS A 140 10.55 26.53 11.20
CA LYS A 140 11.55 26.91 10.21
C LYS A 140 12.73 27.59 10.90
N ILE A 141 13.96 27.28 10.46
CA ILE A 141 15.16 27.97 10.94
C ILE A 141 15.32 29.31 10.23
N ASP A 142 15.31 30.41 10.99
CA ASP A 142 15.47 31.76 10.45
C ASP A 142 16.92 32.24 10.56
N LYS A 143 17.60 31.89 11.65
CA LYS A 143 18.97 32.36 11.92
C LYS A 143 19.73 31.37 12.80
N ILE A 144 21.01 31.19 12.50
CA ILE A 144 21.93 30.38 13.31
C ILE A 144 23.07 31.27 13.82
N THR A 145 23.43 31.09 15.09
CA THR A 145 24.58 31.73 15.74
C THR A 145 25.55 30.65 16.26
N THR A 146 26.57 31.06 17.01
CA THR A 146 27.59 30.16 17.54
C THR A 146 26.97 29.06 18.42
N ASP A 147 26.02 29.40 19.29
CA ASP A 147 25.42 28.51 20.29
C ASP A 147 23.90 28.30 20.10
N SER A 148 23.23 29.22 19.41
CA SER A 148 21.77 29.31 19.36
C SER A 148 21.20 29.25 17.94
N ILE A 149 20.01 28.67 17.82
CA ILE A 149 19.21 28.55 16.60
C ILE A 149 17.89 29.27 16.85
N PHE A 150 17.58 30.23 15.99
CA PHE A 150 16.33 31.00 16.03
C PHE A 150 15.38 30.41 14.99
N THR A 151 14.15 30.17 15.43
CA THR A 151 13.13 29.48 14.64
C THR A 151 11.80 30.22 14.71
N THR A 152 10.97 30.04 13.68
CA THR A 152 9.57 30.44 13.66
C THR A 152 8.70 29.20 13.57
N HIS A 153 7.79 29.05 14.52
CA HIS A 153 6.85 27.93 14.58
C HIS A 153 5.63 28.20 13.69
N ASN A 154 5.06 27.12 13.16
CA ASN A 154 3.81 27.18 12.45
C ASN A 154 2.66 27.52 13.40
N ASP A 155 1.67 28.25 12.89
CA ASP A 155 0.45 28.59 13.63
C ASP A 155 -0.57 27.44 13.66
N PHE A 156 -0.39 26.44 12.79
CA PHE A 156 -1.28 25.30 12.65
C PHE A 156 -0.62 24.00 13.09
N ASP A 157 -1.49 23.07 13.47
CA ASP A 157 -1.14 21.72 13.84
C ASP A 157 -1.86 20.73 12.91
N ALA A 158 -1.21 19.60 12.63
CA ALA A 158 -1.75 18.47 11.90
C ALA A 158 -1.99 17.30 12.87
N TYR A 159 -2.99 16.48 12.56
CA TYR A 159 -3.30 15.29 13.35
C TYR A 159 -2.38 14.12 12.99
N LEU A 160 -1.97 14.02 11.72
CA LEU A 160 -1.17 12.90 11.24
C LEU A 160 0.22 13.34 10.76
N PRO A 161 1.28 12.53 10.99
CA PRO A 161 2.65 12.90 10.61
C PRO A 161 2.86 13.21 9.12
N TYR A 162 2.08 12.58 8.24
CA TYR A 162 2.22 12.75 6.80
C TYR A 162 1.54 14.02 6.27
N GLU A 163 0.64 14.64 7.03
CA GLU A 163 -0.03 15.90 6.70
C GLU A 163 0.84 17.11 7.09
N VAL A 164 1.86 16.90 7.92
CA VAL A 164 2.72 17.97 8.46
C VAL A 164 3.45 18.73 7.36
N ASP A 165 3.85 18.03 6.30
CA ASP A 165 4.53 18.66 5.17
C ASP A 165 3.62 19.63 4.42
N ASP A 166 2.30 19.45 4.46
CA ASP A 166 1.33 20.35 3.82
C ASP A 166 1.14 21.66 4.59
N LEU A 167 1.57 21.70 5.86
CA LEU A 167 1.54 22.91 6.68
C LEU A 167 2.64 23.90 6.32
N ASP A 168 3.66 23.48 5.59
CA ASP A 168 4.81 24.30 5.23
C ASP A 168 4.48 25.28 4.10
N LYS A 169 3.75 26.33 4.48
CA LYS A 169 3.36 27.46 3.65
C LYS A 169 3.83 28.73 4.33
N ASN A 170 4.36 29.68 3.58
CA ASN A 170 4.94 30.89 4.16
C ASN A 170 3.95 31.66 5.03
N GLU A 171 2.66 31.63 4.66
CA GLU A 171 1.57 32.32 5.38
C GLU A 171 1.26 31.69 6.73
N ASN A 172 1.67 30.43 6.95
CA ASN A 172 1.44 29.70 8.19
C ASN A 172 2.52 29.96 9.25
N TYR A 173 3.53 30.77 8.93
CA TYR A 173 4.61 31.16 9.84
C TYR A 173 4.47 32.66 10.14
N SER A 174 3.74 33.01 11.21
CA SER A 174 3.62 34.39 11.68
C SER A 174 4.79 34.79 12.60
N ASP A 175 4.52 35.26 13.81
CA ASP A 175 5.49 35.84 14.73
C ASP A 175 5.83 34.93 15.93
N ARG A 176 5.45 33.63 15.87
CA ARG A 176 5.77 32.63 16.91
C ARG A 176 7.25 32.24 16.89
N LYS A 177 8.11 33.17 17.32
CA LYS A 177 9.57 33.03 17.32
C LYS A 177 10.04 32.38 18.61
N VAL A 178 10.84 31.33 18.46
CA VAL A 178 11.44 30.58 19.57
C VAL A 178 12.91 30.35 19.28
N SER A 179 13.75 30.51 20.31
CA SER A 179 15.19 30.26 20.24
C SER A 179 15.55 29.01 21.02
N TYR A 180 16.37 28.15 20.40
CA TYR A 180 16.89 26.93 21.00
C TYR A 180 18.42 26.97 21.03
N SER A 181 19.03 26.40 22.07
CA SER A 181 20.45 26.06 21.98
C SER A 181 20.65 24.89 21.00
N LYS A 182 21.83 24.78 20.38
CA LYS A 182 22.17 23.62 19.54
C LYS A 182 22.00 22.29 20.28
N LYS A 183 22.33 22.26 21.59
CA LYS A 183 22.14 21.08 22.44
C LYS A 183 20.65 20.75 22.64
N ALA A 184 19.78 21.75 22.75
CA ALA A 184 18.34 21.53 22.87
C ALA A 184 17.75 20.91 21.61
N ILE A 185 18.15 21.38 20.42
CA ILE A 185 17.72 20.80 19.14
C ILE A 185 18.11 19.32 19.02
N ILE A 186 19.32 18.96 19.44
CA ILE A 186 19.76 17.55 19.46
C ILE A 186 18.89 16.73 20.43
N LYS A 187 18.60 17.26 21.63
CA LYS A 187 17.73 16.58 22.60
C LYS A 187 16.31 16.36 22.07
N LEU A 188 15.73 17.35 21.37
CA LEU A 188 14.42 17.20 20.74
C LEU A 188 14.42 16.05 19.71
N TYR A 189 15.50 15.90 18.94
CA TYR A 189 15.65 14.77 18.02
C TYR A 189 15.81 13.43 18.77
N GLU A 190 16.67 13.37 19.78
CA GLU A 190 16.87 12.16 20.62
C GLU A 190 15.57 11.72 21.32
N ASN A 191 14.70 12.67 21.67
CA ASN A 191 13.38 12.43 22.26
C ASN A 191 12.30 12.04 21.23
N ASN A 192 12.62 11.97 19.94
CA ASN A 192 11.65 11.78 18.84
C ASN A 192 10.60 12.90 18.73
N GLU A 193 10.92 14.12 19.19
CA GLU A 193 10.09 15.31 19.02
C GLU A 193 10.36 15.98 17.67
N ILE A 194 11.57 15.85 17.11
CA ILE A 194 11.86 16.18 15.71
C ILE A 194 11.87 14.88 14.90
N ILE A 195 10.90 14.73 14.00
CA ILE A 195 10.68 13.47 13.25
C ILE A 195 11.23 13.49 11.83
N LYS A 196 11.40 14.67 11.24
CA LYS A 196 11.87 14.87 9.86
C LYS A 196 12.45 16.26 9.71
N ILE A 197 13.55 16.39 8.98
CA ILE A 197 14.09 17.69 8.55
C ILE A 197 14.04 17.76 7.03
N ARG A 198 13.50 18.85 6.50
CA ARG A 198 13.50 19.17 5.08
C ARG A 198 14.39 20.39 4.85
N ARG A 199 15.37 20.22 3.98
CA ARG A 199 16.22 21.31 3.47
C ARG A 199 15.80 21.58 2.04
N ALA A 200 15.27 22.77 1.76
CA ALA A 200 15.09 23.20 0.38
C ALA A 200 16.49 23.29 -0.26
N LYS A 201 16.77 22.47 -1.28
CA LYS A 201 17.96 22.68 -2.11
C LYS A 201 17.72 23.97 -2.89
N TYR A 202 18.42 25.04 -2.52
CA TYR A 202 18.13 26.41 -2.97
C TYR A 202 18.45 26.68 -4.46
N PRO A 203 17.85 27.75 -5.07
CA PRO A 203 16.88 28.66 -4.46
C PRO A 203 15.45 28.53 -4.99
N LEU A 204 14.50 28.88 -4.11
CA LEU A 204 13.09 29.12 -4.43
C LEU A 204 13.00 30.37 -5.31
N GLU A 205 13.02 30.20 -6.63
CA GLU A 205 12.48 31.22 -7.52
C GLU A 205 10.99 31.37 -7.24
N ILE A 206 10.59 32.59 -6.90
CA ILE A 206 9.19 32.99 -6.82
C ILE A 206 8.65 32.88 -8.26
N GLN A 207 8.03 31.74 -8.60
CA GLN A 207 7.20 31.66 -9.80
C GLN A 207 5.97 32.52 -9.54
N LYS A 208 6.02 33.79 -9.96
CA LYS A 208 4.80 34.58 -10.13
C LYS A 208 3.91 33.82 -11.10
N PRO A 209 2.66 33.47 -10.75
CA PRO A 209 1.76 32.85 -11.71
C PRO A 209 1.53 33.85 -12.85
N GLU A 210 2.05 33.52 -14.03
CA GLU A 210 1.85 34.30 -15.24
C GLU A 210 0.42 34.02 -15.75
N TYR A 211 -0.57 34.66 -15.12
CA TYR A 211 -1.95 34.56 -15.56
C TYR A 211 -2.13 35.36 -16.86
N LYS A 212 -1.97 34.70 -18.00
CA LYS A 212 -2.27 35.29 -19.30
C LYS A 212 -3.80 35.35 -19.45
N ILE A 213 -4.33 36.55 -19.29
CA ILE A 213 -5.74 36.85 -19.62
C ILE A 213 -5.92 36.55 -21.11
N PRO A 214 -6.82 35.63 -21.52
CA PRO A 214 -7.10 35.42 -22.92
C PRO A 214 -7.74 36.68 -23.49
N VAL A 215 -7.06 37.28 -24.47
CA VAL A 215 -7.61 38.38 -25.26
C VAL A 215 -8.74 37.82 -26.11
N THR A 216 -9.98 38.10 -25.74
CA THR A 216 -11.14 37.89 -26.60
C THR A 216 -11.03 38.83 -27.80
N LYS A 217 -10.96 38.26 -29.01
CA LYS A 217 -11.27 38.94 -30.27
C LYS A 217 -12.56 38.36 -30.82
#